data_AF-A0A7Z3GPW0-F1
#
_entry.id   AF-A0A7Z3GPW0-F1
#
_cell.length_a   1.000
_cell.length_b   1.000
_cell.length_c   1.000
_cell.angle_alpha   90.00
_cell.angle_beta   90.00
_cell.angle_gamma   90.00
#
_symmetry.space_group_name_H-M   'P 1'
#
loop_
_entity.id
_entity.type
_entity.pdbx_description
1 polymer ?
#
loop_
_entity_poly.entity_id
_entity_poly.type
_entity_poly.pdbx_seq_one_letter_code
_entity_poly.pdbx_strand_id
1 'polypeptide(L)'
;MKIGIYARDHQVAAVAMKHGFELQGQRALFRSLPDYGHGCIEDFDLVVIVGLRGKGADALRDYQERDVPVLVIDYGYLSRATADDAEGYWQVGLGGLNKIPEFECPTDRFEALGLDIQKPVKGDGPVILCGQVIGDAAHQFDTEAKLEAWAETVEHDEFRAHPAAGGDAEPLGDVLARAGKIVTWNSNIGHDALLAGVPVEAHGPAPYAGVELKDREAYFARVAYGQWTVPEMEEGLAAAFVLEKLLGQPAVVAQAEVVTNTLTETETETETETEQTLTVVQKGRGNYSVVRADGSVVAEGLKKAAADALAKGKA
;
A
#
# COMPACT_ATOMS: atom_id res chain seq x y z
N MET A 1 -0.84 1.36 22.22
CA MET A 1 0.55 1.14 21.82
C MET A 1 1.25 2.48 21.63
N LYS A 2 2.53 2.55 21.99
CA LYS A 2 3.47 3.63 21.66
C LYS A 2 4.24 3.20 20.41
N ILE A 3 4.02 3.91 19.31
CA ILE A 3 4.52 3.56 17.98
C ILE A 3 5.61 4.54 17.58
N GLY A 4 6.78 4.04 17.17
CA GLY A 4 7.86 4.84 16.61
C GLY A 4 7.82 4.82 15.09
N ILE A 5 7.80 5.98 14.43
CA ILE A 5 7.80 6.08 12.95
C ILE A 5 9.09 6.74 12.51
N TYR A 6 10.01 5.96 11.95
CA TYR A 6 11.27 6.42 11.38
C TYR A 6 11.11 6.67 9.88
N ALA A 7 11.25 7.93 9.49
CA ALA A 7 11.18 8.34 8.10
C ALA A 7 12.12 9.53 7.83
N ARG A 8 12.32 9.85 6.54
CA ARG A 8 12.86 11.16 6.15
C ARG A 8 11.77 12.23 6.33
N ASP A 9 12.18 13.49 6.49
CA ASP A 9 11.27 14.61 6.64
C ASP A 9 10.22 14.63 5.51
N HIS A 10 8.98 14.90 5.89
CA HIS A 10 7.84 15.05 4.97
C HIS A 10 7.48 13.83 4.10
N GLN A 11 7.92 12.61 4.45
CA GLN A 11 7.44 11.40 3.77
C GLN A 11 5.93 11.21 3.94
N VAL A 12 5.20 11.35 2.83
CA VAL A 12 3.73 11.38 2.77
C VAL A 12 3.07 10.13 3.36
N ALA A 13 3.60 8.94 3.05
CA ALA A 13 3.09 7.68 3.59
C ALA A 13 3.32 7.58 5.10
N ALA A 14 4.43 8.13 5.61
CA ALA A 14 4.72 8.15 7.04
C ALA A 14 3.73 9.05 7.80
N VAL A 15 3.42 10.23 7.25
CA VAL A 15 2.44 11.19 7.80
C VAL A 15 1.04 10.59 7.80
N ALA A 16 0.64 9.98 6.69
CA ALA A 16 -0.64 9.31 6.59
C ALA A 16 -0.76 8.13 7.57
N MET A 17 0.25 7.26 7.62
CA MET A 17 0.25 6.12 8.55
C MET A 17 0.21 6.56 10.01
N LYS A 18 0.93 7.65 10.37
CA LYS A 18 0.83 8.26 11.70
C LYS A 18 -0.61 8.65 12.03
N HIS A 19 -1.26 9.39 11.13
CA HIS A 19 -2.65 9.81 11.35
C HIS A 19 -3.59 8.61 11.48
N GLY A 20 -3.40 7.60 10.63
CA GLY A 20 -4.15 6.35 10.70
C GLY A 20 -4.05 5.66 12.06
N PHE A 21 -2.84 5.53 12.61
CA PHE A 21 -2.66 4.97 13.95
C PHE A 21 -3.28 5.83 15.06
N GLU A 22 -3.25 7.16 14.95
CA GLU A 22 -3.89 8.06 15.90
C GLU A 22 -5.42 7.93 15.89
N LEU A 23 -6.03 7.74 14.72
CA LEU A 23 -7.47 7.40 14.61
C LEU A 23 -7.80 6.07 15.29
N GLN A 24 -6.86 5.13 15.31
CA GLN A 24 -6.98 3.85 16.03
C GLN A 24 -6.65 3.97 17.53
N GLY A 25 -6.59 5.19 18.08
CA GLY A 25 -6.32 5.46 19.49
C GLY A 25 -4.87 5.17 19.92
N GLN A 26 -3.95 4.97 18.97
CA GLN A 26 -2.55 4.68 19.27
C GLN A 26 -1.74 5.98 19.38
N ARG A 27 -0.64 5.92 20.13
CA ARG A 27 0.29 7.06 20.26
C ARG A 27 1.45 6.88 19.29
N ALA A 28 1.39 7.56 18.13
CA ALA A 28 2.44 7.50 17.11
C ALA A 28 3.38 8.70 17.16
N LEU A 29 4.69 8.45 17.17
CA LEU A 29 5.74 9.47 17.33
C LEU A 29 6.74 9.42 16.17
N PHE A 30 6.99 10.57 15.54
CA PHE A 30 7.98 10.67 14.48
C PHE A 30 9.41 10.66 15.00
N ARG A 31 10.29 10.02 14.23
CA ARG A 31 11.74 10.03 14.39
C ARG A 31 12.40 10.22 13.03
N SER A 32 13.53 10.93 13.04
CA SER A 32 14.37 11.10 11.87
C SER A 32 15.11 9.79 11.61
N LEU A 33 14.86 9.18 10.44
CA LEU A 33 15.61 8.00 10.01
C LEU A 33 17.09 8.34 9.71
N PRO A 34 17.43 9.48 9.07
CA PRO A 34 18.84 9.88 8.88
C PRO A 34 19.64 10.01 10.18
N ASP A 35 18.99 10.43 11.27
CA ASP A 35 19.64 10.62 12.58
C ASP A 35 19.67 9.33 13.43
N TYR A 36 19.18 8.20 12.89
CA TYR A 36 19.22 6.94 13.61
C TYR A 36 20.66 6.45 13.79
N GLY A 37 21.09 6.35 15.05
CA GLY A 37 22.34 5.72 15.47
C GLY A 37 22.13 4.28 15.91
N HIS A 38 23.12 3.42 15.69
CA HIS A 38 23.10 2.04 16.19
C HIS A 38 22.91 2.03 17.71
N GLY A 39 21.95 1.24 18.19
CA GLY A 39 21.62 1.18 19.62
C GLY A 39 20.83 2.37 20.17
N CYS A 40 20.47 3.38 19.34
CA CYS A 40 19.54 4.46 19.70
C CYS A 40 18.09 3.98 19.71
N ILE A 41 17.86 2.88 20.42
CA ILE A 41 16.58 2.19 20.50
C ILE A 41 15.78 2.81 21.64
N GLU A 42 14.54 3.19 21.33
CA GLU A 42 13.58 3.68 22.30
C GLU A 42 12.56 2.60 22.66
N ASP A 43 11.88 2.80 23.78
CA ASP A 43 10.80 1.94 24.23
C ASP A 43 9.55 2.16 23.36
N PHE A 44 9.35 1.31 22.36
CA PHE A 44 8.19 1.30 21.46
C PHE A 44 7.58 -0.10 21.42
N ASP A 45 6.25 -0.17 21.33
CA ASP A 45 5.50 -1.42 21.18
C ASP A 45 5.46 -1.88 19.70
N LEU A 46 5.70 -0.95 18.77
CA LEU A 46 5.72 -1.16 17.32
C LEU A 46 6.59 -0.09 16.69
N VAL A 47 7.37 -0.48 15.68
CA VAL A 47 8.16 0.46 14.88
C VAL A 47 7.72 0.42 13.43
N VAL A 48 7.66 1.58 12.79
CA VAL A 48 7.41 1.75 11.36
C VAL A 48 8.66 2.38 10.76
N ILE A 49 9.15 1.83 9.65
CA ILE A 49 10.32 2.33 8.92
C ILE A 49 9.91 2.57 7.47
N VAL A 50 10.18 3.76 6.95
CA VAL A 50 9.90 4.08 5.54
C VAL A 50 11.16 3.92 4.70
N GLY A 51 11.23 2.79 3.98
CA GLY A 51 12.37 2.35 3.18
C GLY A 51 13.51 1.76 4.01
N LEU A 52 14.24 0.81 3.44
CA LEU A 52 15.40 0.17 4.11
C LEU A 52 16.77 0.72 3.69
N ARG A 53 16.81 1.70 2.78
CA ARG A 53 18.06 2.37 2.38
C ARG A 53 18.62 3.21 3.53
N GLY A 54 19.95 3.42 3.52
CA GLY A 54 20.63 4.18 4.57
C GLY A 54 20.56 3.46 5.92
N LYS A 55 19.94 4.10 6.93
CA LYS A 55 19.81 3.58 8.29
C LYS A 55 18.59 2.68 8.52
N GLY A 56 17.73 2.49 7.50
CA GLY A 56 16.51 1.69 7.63
C GLY A 56 16.77 0.23 7.99
N ALA A 57 17.72 -0.41 7.30
CA ALA A 57 18.11 -1.80 7.60
C ALA A 57 18.72 -1.96 9.01
N ASP A 58 19.49 -0.97 9.47
CA ASP A 58 20.04 -0.98 10.83
C ASP A 58 18.93 -0.89 11.88
N ALA A 59 17.99 0.05 11.72
CA ALA A 59 16.85 0.19 12.61
C ALA A 59 15.96 -1.06 12.62
N LEU A 60 15.70 -1.67 11.46
CA LEU A 60 14.94 -2.92 11.37
C LEU A 60 15.58 -4.02 12.21
N ARG A 61 16.88 -4.29 12.00
CA ARG A 61 17.65 -5.32 12.73
C ARG A 61 17.63 -5.04 14.23
N ASP A 62 18.00 -3.82 14.63
CA ASP A 62 18.16 -3.41 16.02
C ASP A 62 16.84 -3.54 16.83
N TYR A 63 15.68 -3.26 16.22
CA TYR A 63 14.37 -3.48 16.86
C TYR A 63 13.91 -4.94 16.84
N GLN A 64 14.19 -5.70 15.77
CA GLN A 64 13.88 -7.14 15.70
C GLN A 64 14.68 -7.95 16.72
N GLU A 65 15.93 -7.60 16.99
CA GLU A 65 16.76 -8.22 18.03
C GLU A 65 16.19 -8.03 19.46
N ARG A 66 15.20 -7.15 19.63
CA ARG A 66 14.49 -6.91 20.89
C ARG A 66 13.03 -7.41 20.87
N ASP A 67 12.68 -8.24 19.90
CA ASP A 67 11.32 -8.76 19.71
C ASP A 67 10.26 -7.66 19.56
N VAL A 68 10.65 -6.47 19.09
CA VAL A 68 9.70 -5.40 18.76
C VAL A 68 9.23 -5.60 17.33
N PRO A 69 7.91 -5.69 17.06
CA PRO A 69 7.42 -5.80 15.70
C PRO A 69 7.78 -4.56 14.88
N VAL A 70 8.23 -4.78 13.64
CA VAL A 70 8.64 -3.71 12.73
C VAL A 70 7.85 -3.78 11.44
N LEU A 71 7.16 -2.70 11.09
CA LEU A 71 6.54 -2.50 9.78
C LEU A 71 7.51 -1.77 8.87
N VAL A 72 7.59 -2.20 7.62
CA VAL A 72 8.31 -1.49 6.57
C VAL A 72 7.31 -0.97 5.55
N ILE A 73 7.42 0.33 5.26
CA ILE A 73 6.67 1.00 4.20
C ILE A 73 7.63 1.32 3.06
N ASP A 74 7.25 0.98 1.84
CA ASP A 74 8.02 1.28 0.63
C ASP A 74 7.05 1.42 -0.56
N TYR A 75 7.57 1.57 -1.79
CA TYR A 75 6.74 1.56 -2.98
C TYR A 75 5.95 0.25 -3.09
N GLY A 76 4.70 0.36 -3.53
CA GLY A 76 3.75 -0.76 -3.63
C GLY A 76 4.18 -1.85 -4.61
N TYR A 77 3.35 -2.88 -4.74
CA TYR A 77 3.54 -3.98 -5.68
C TYR A 77 2.89 -3.66 -7.03
N LEU A 78 1.67 -3.11 -7.01
CA LEU A 78 0.86 -2.81 -8.19
C LEU A 78 0.45 -1.34 -8.17
N SER A 79 0.33 -0.69 -9.34
CA SER A 79 -0.07 0.73 -9.46
C SER A 79 0.71 1.64 -8.49
N ARG A 80 2.03 1.46 -8.49
CA ARG A 80 2.95 1.92 -7.46
C ARG A 80 3.05 3.44 -7.44
N ALA A 81 3.28 3.99 -6.25
CA ALA A 81 3.71 5.36 -6.15
C ALA A 81 5.05 5.58 -6.88
N THR A 82 5.12 6.65 -7.66
CA THR A 82 6.34 7.11 -8.32
C THR A 82 6.69 8.48 -7.77
N ALA A 83 7.79 8.57 -7.02
CA ALA A 83 8.24 9.77 -6.29
C ALA A 83 7.52 10.06 -4.95
N ASP A 84 8.00 11.11 -4.27
CA ASP A 84 7.64 11.46 -2.89
C ASP A 84 6.27 12.20 -2.79
N ASP A 85 5.62 12.50 -3.91
CA ASP A 85 4.43 13.35 -4.07
C ASP A 85 3.11 12.61 -4.41
N ALA A 86 3.05 11.32 -4.08
CA ALA A 86 1.85 10.68 -3.50
C ALA A 86 0.64 10.30 -4.39
N GLU A 87 0.85 9.81 -5.61
CA GLU A 87 -0.19 9.05 -6.33
C GLU A 87 0.23 7.60 -6.51
N GLY A 88 -0.59 6.64 -6.06
CA GLY A 88 -0.34 5.19 -6.18
C GLY A 88 -0.29 4.46 -4.83
N TYR A 89 0.08 3.19 -4.88
CA TYR A 89 0.14 2.30 -3.73
C TYR A 89 1.54 2.23 -3.11
N TRP A 90 1.55 2.03 -1.80
CA TRP A 90 2.72 1.80 -0.94
C TRP A 90 2.56 0.45 -0.28
N GLN A 91 3.62 -0.36 -0.26
CA GLN A 91 3.58 -1.62 0.47
C GLN A 91 3.66 -1.35 1.98
N VAL A 92 3.01 -2.19 2.77
CA VAL A 92 3.11 -2.20 4.23
C VAL A 92 3.33 -3.65 4.65
N GLY A 93 4.58 -3.98 5.01
CA GLY A 93 5.00 -5.34 5.34
C GLY A 93 5.45 -5.47 6.79
N LEU A 94 4.98 -6.51 7.50
CA LEU A 94 5.48 -6.84 8.84
C LEU A 94 6.77 -7.67 8.73
N GLY A 95 7.82 -7.21 9.40
CA GLY A 95 9.10 -7.90 9.52
C GLY A 95 10.07 -7.67 8.35
N GLY A 96 9.76 -6.80 7.39
CA GLY A 96 10.67 -6.45 6.30
C GLY A 96 9.98 -6.02 5.01
N LEU A 97 10.78 -5.77 3.97
CA LEU A 97 10.29 -5.53 2.62
C LEU A 97 9.67 -6.77 2.00
N ASN A 98 8.71 -6.54 1.11
CA ASN A 98 8.04 -7.55 0.30
C ASN A 98 7.34 -8.65 1.12
N LYS A 99 6.82 -8.27 2.30
CA LYS A 99 6.06 -9.14 3.20
C LYS A 99 4.56 -8.91 3.03
N ILE A 100 3.95 -9.69 2.13
CA ILE A 100 2.49 -9.74 2.01
C ILE A 100 1.89 -10.62 3.12
N PRO A 101 0.60 -10.49 3.45
CA PRO A 101 -0.08 -11.39 4.38
C PRO A 101 0.11 -12.88 4.02
N GLU A 102 0.39 -13.70 5.02
CA GLU A 102 0.58 -15.16 4.86
C GLU A 102 -0.74 -15.94 4.93
N PHE A 103 -1.84 -15.27 5.28
CA PHE A 103 -3.19 -15.84 5.35
C PHE A 103 -4.03 -15.45 4.13
N GLU A 104 -5.11 -16.19 3.89
CA GLU A 104 -6.08 -15.87 2.83
C GLU A 104 -6.77 -14.53 3.09
N CYS A 105 -6.82 -13.69 2.05
CA CYS A 105 -7.49 -12.40 2.08
C CYS A 105 -8.70 -12.40 1.14
N PRO A 106 -9.76 -11.62 1.44
CA PRO A 106 -10.86 -11.39 0.51
C PRO A 106 -10.39 -10.75 -0.80
N THR A 107 -11.15 -10.91 -1.88
CA THR A 107 -10.82 -10.36 -3.22
C THR A 107 -11.22 -8.90 -3.39
N ASP A 108 -12.03 -8.36 -2.48
CA ASP A 108 -12.62 -7.01 -2.55
C ASP A 108 -11.61 -5.89 -2.81
N ARG A 109 -10.47 -5.90 -2.12
CA ARG A 109 -9.41 -4.91 -2.34
C ARG A 109 -8.76 -5.06 -3.70
N PHE A 110 -8.54 -6.29 -4.17
CA PHE A 110 -7.95 -6.52 -5.48
C PHE A 110 -8.90 -6.06 -6.59
N GLU A 111 -10.18 -6.37 -6.48
CA GLU A 111 -11.23 -5.90 -7.39
C GLU A 111 -11.28 -4.36 -7.43
N ALA A 112 -11.14 -3.70 -6.28
CA ALA A 112 -11.08 -2.24 -6.18
C ALA A 112 -9.84 -1.61 -6.85
N LEU A 113 -8.76 -2.38 -7.11
CA LEU A 113 -7.63 -1.90 -7.90
C LEU A 113 -7.98 -1.71 -9.38
N GLY A 114 -9.04 -2.37 -9.87
CA GLY A 114 -9.44 -2.33 -11.28
C GLY A 114 -8.43 -2.99 -12.23
N LEU A 115 -7.60 -3.90 -11.73
CA LEU A 115 -6.60 -4.62 -12.52
C LEU A 115 -7.17 -5.95 -13.01
N ASP A 116 -6.79 -6.36 -14.22
CA ASP A 116 -7.22 -7.61 -14.82
C ASP A 116 -6.13 -8.68 -14.69
N ILE A 117 -6.51 -9.88 -14.24
CA ILE A 117 -5.64 -11.06 -14.26
C ILE A 117 -5.87 -11.74 -15.60
N GLN A 118 -4.94 -11.54 -16.52
CA GLN A 118 -5.05 -12.09 -17.86
C GLN A 118 -4.98 -13.62 -17.86
N LYS A 119 -5.53 -14.20 -18.93
CA LYS A 119 -5.48 -15.66 -19.13
C LYS A 119 -4.02 -16.12 -19.27
N PRO A 120 -3.69 -17.32 -18.76
CA PRO A 120 -2.38 -17.93 -18.97
C PRO A 120 -1.94 -17.89 -20.44
N VAL A 121 -0.70 -17.46 -20.68
CA VAL A 121 -0.06 -17.62 -21.99
C VAL A 121 0.22 -19.11 -22.25
N LYS A 122 0.41 -19.48 -23.51
CA LYS A 122 0.66 -20.89 -23.88
C LYS A 122 2.02 -21.41 -23.42
N GLY A 123 2.96 -20.51 -23.10
CA GLY A 123 4.30 -20.85 -22.63
C GLY A 123 5.27 -21.29 -23.74
N ASP A 124 4.96 -20.99 -25.00
CA ASP A 124 5.78 -21.32 -26.19
C ASP A 124 6.76 -20.20 -26.60
N GLY A 125 6.76 -19.09 -25.87
CA GLY A 125 7.69 -17.98 -26.06
C GLY A 125 9.06 -18.16 -25.39
N PRO A 126 10.00 -17.22 -25.60
CA PRO A 126 11.31 -17.24 -24.96
C PRO A 126 11.24 -17.15 -23.43
N VAL A 127 12.23 -17.75 -22.77
CA VAL A 127 12.57 -17.50 -21.37
C VAL A 127 13.35 -16.20 -21.29
N ILE A 128 12.78 -15.18 -20.64
CA ILE A 128 13.37 -13.86 -20.54
C ILE A 128 13.92 -13.63 -19.14
N LEU A 129 15.24 -13.49 -19.02
CA LEU A 129 15.91 -13.09 -17.80
C LEU A 129 15.86 -11.57 -17.62
N CYS A 130 15.27 -11.11 -16.53
CA CYS A 130 15.14 -9.70 -16.21
C CYS A 130 16.22 -9.25 -15.23
N GLY A 131 17.10 -8.36 -15.70
CA GLY A 131 18.17 -7.75 -14.92
C GLY A 131 17.67 -6.87 -13.77
N GLN A 132 18.60 -6.47 -12.91
CA GLN A 132 18.32 -5.70 -11.69
C GLN A 132 19.06 -4.35 -11.69
N VAL A 133 18.71 -3.47 -10.75
CA VAL A 133 19.45 -2.22 -10.50
C VAL A 133 20.59 -2.51 -9.53
N ILE A 134 21.83 -2.28 -9.94
CA ILE A 134 23.00 -2.44 -9.07
C ILE A 134 22.85 -1.57 -7.81
N GLY A 135 23.07 -2.17 -6.65
CA GLY A 135 22.97 -1.51 -5.34
C GLY A 135 21.55 -1.36 -4.81
N ASP A 136 20.53 -1.94 -5.44
CA ASP A 136 19.20 -1.97 -4.86
C ASP A 136 19.16 -2.79 -3.56
N ALA A 137 18.41 -2.31 -2.56
CA ALA A 137 18.33 -2.90 -1.23
C ALA A 137 17.58 -4.24 -1.22
N ALA A 138 16.85 -4.58 -2.28
CA ALA A 138 16.13 -5.85 -2.38
C ALA A 138 17.05 -7.06 -2.62
N HIS A 139 18.31 -6.86 -3.01
CA HIS A 139 19.19 -7.97 -3.41
C HIS A 139 20.68 -7.70 -3.16
N GLN A 140 21.51 -8.72 -3.37
CA GLN A 140 22.95 -8.69 -3.07
C GLN A 140 23.86 -8.15 -4.19
N PHE A 141 23.30 -7.74 -5.34
CA PHE A 141 24.09 -7.29 -6.49
C PHE A 141 24.53 -5.84 -6.33
N ASP A 142 25.64 -5.63 -5.63
CA ASP A 142 26.29 -4.33 -5.41
C ASP A 142 27.29 -3.95 -6.52
N THR A 143 27.59 -4.87 -7.46
CA THR A 143 28.45 -4.62 -8.63
C THR A 143 27.89 -5.29 -9.88
N GLU A 144 28.28 -4.76 -11.05
CA GLU A 144 27.94 -5.32 -12.37
C GLU A 144 28.45 -6.76 -12.51
N ALA A 145 29.70 -7.02 -12.13
CA ALA A 145 30.30 -8.36 -12.19
C ALA A 145 29.52 -9.42 -11.38
N LYS A 146 28.90 -9.06 -10.24
CA LYS A 146 28.07 -10.00 -9.48
C LYS A 146 26.73 -10.27 -10.17
N LEU A 147 26.14 -9.25 -10.81
CA LEU A 147 24.90 -9.39 -11.58
C LEU A 147 25.15 -10.27 -12.82
N GLU A 148 26.23 -10.01 -13.56
CA GLU A 148 26.66 -10.80 -14.72
C GLU A 148 26.95 -12.25 -14.32
N ALA A 149 27.72 -12.47 -13.25
CA ALA A 149 28.02 -13.81 -12.77
C ALA A 149 26.76 -14.60 -12.38
N TRP A 150 25.71 -13.95 -11.84
CA TRP A 150 24.43 -14.60 -11.65
C TRP A 150 23.74 -14.88 -12.99
N ALA A 151 23.67 -13.91 -13.89
CA ALA A 151 23.00 -14.07 -15.19
C ALA A 151 23.59 -15.22 -16.02
N GLU A 152 24.91 -15.45 -15.95
CA GLU A 152 25.60 -16.58 -16.58
C GLU A 152 25.18 -17.95 -16.04
N THR A 153 24.63 -18.01 -14.81
CA THR A 153 24.17 -19.27 -14.19
C THR A 153 22.71 -19.60 -14.50
N VAL A 154 21.97 -18.68 -15.11
CA VAL A 154 20.53 -18.83 -15.37
C VAL A 154 20.31 -19.17 -16.84
N GLU A 155 19.60 -20.26 -17.11
CA GLU A 155 19.18 -20.60 -18.47
C GLU A 155 18.11 -19.63 -18.98
N HIS A 156 18.39 -18.96 -20.10
CA HIS A 156 17.48 -18.00 -20.72
C HIS A 156 17.77 -17.85 -22.21
N ASP A 157 16.74 -17.48 -22.98
CA ASP A 157 16.86 -17.17 -24.40
C ASP A 157 17.20 -15.69 -24.63
N GLU A 158 16.70 -14.81 -23.75
CA GLU A 158 16.83 -13.37 -23.86
C GLU A 158 17.15 -12.71 -22.52
N PHE A 159 18.02 -11.70 -22.55
CA PHE A 159 18.33 -10.86 -21.40
C PHE A 159 17.71 -9.48 -21.57
N ARG A 160 16.89 -9.06 -20.61
CA ARG A 160 16.30 -7.73 -20.52
C ARG A 160 16.99 -6.92 -19.43
N ALA A 161 17.79 -5.94 -19.83
CA ALA A 161 18.39 -4.99 -18.90
C ALA A 161 17.32 -4.20 -18.12
N HIS A 162 17.64 -3.79 -16.90
CA HIS A 162 16.74 -2.95 -16.11
C HIS A 162 16.69 -1.53 -16.72
N PRO A 163 15.52 -0.90 -16.93
CA PRO A 163 15.44 0.43 -17.57
C PRO A 163 16.26 1.51 -16.86
N ALA A 164 16.32 1.47 -15.52
CA ALA A 164 17.11 2.40 -14.72
C ALA A 164 18.64 2.17 -14.78
N ALA A 165 19.12 1.08 -15.40
CA ALA A 165 20.56 0.83 -15.59
C ALA A 165 21.14 1.63 -16.79
N GLY A 166 20.30 2.38 -17.51
CA GLY A 166 20.68 3.13 -18.70
C GLY A 166 20.65 2.25 -19.95
N GLY A 167 19.76 2.57 -20.88
CA GLY A 167 19.58 1.84 -22.13
C GLY A 167 18.16 1.94 -22.66
N ASP A 168 17.98 1.73 -23.96
CA ASP A 168 16.65 1.60 -24.56
C ASP A 168 16.05 0.27 -24.11
N ALA A 169 15.03 0.34 -23.24
CA ALA A 169 14.30 -0.84 -22.80
C ALA A 169 13.01 -0.98 -23.61
N GLU A 170 12.80 -2.16 -24.19
CA GLU A 170 11.53 -2.55 -24.81
C GLU A 170 10.37 -2.32 -23.79
N PRO A 171 9.22 -1.77 -24.25
CA PRO A 171 8.03 -1.64 -23.42
C PRO A 171 7.68 -2.97 -22.74
N LEU A 172 7.36 -2.92 -21.45
CA LEU A 172 7.12 -4.14 -20.67
C LEU A 172 5.97 -4.99 -21.23
N GLY A 173 4.92 -4.35 -21.76
CA GLY A 173 3.79 -5.05 -22.36
C GLY A 173 4.18 -5.93 -23.55
N ASP A 174 5.08 -5.45 -24.41
CA ASP A 174 5.54 -6.20 -25.59
C ASP A 174 6.39 -7.41 -25.19
N VAL A 175 7.25 -7.23 -24.19
CA VAL A 175 8.05 -8.30 -23.57
C VAL A 175 7.14 -9.38 -22.99
N LEU A 176 6.14 -9.00 -22.18
CA LEU A 176 5.23 -9.95 -21.54
C LEU A 176 4.32 -10.66 -22.54
N ALA A 177 3.89 -9.97 -23.61
CA ALA A 177 3.02 -10.55 -24.64
C ALA A 177 3.69 -11.71 -25.41
N ARG A 178 5.02 -11.69 -25.52
CA ARG A 178 5.79 -12.73 -26.22
C ARG A 178 6.51 -13.71 -25.29
N ALA A 179 6.70 -13.39 -24.02
CA ALA A 179 7.42 -14.25 -23.07
C ALA A 179 6.72 -15.60 -22.86
N GLY A 180 7.50 -16.68 -22.85
CA GLY A 180 7.05 -18.00 -22.38
C GLY A 180 7.21 -18.15 -20.87
N LYS A 181 8.23 -17.50 -20.29
CA LYS A 181 8.51 -17.44 -18.84
C LYS A 181 9.34 -16.20 -18.54
N ILE A 182 9.08 -15.56 -17.39
CA ILE A 182 9.96 -14.53 -16.84
C ILE A 182 10.83 -15.16 -15.74
N VAL A 183 12.14 -14.94 -15.83
CA VAL A 183 13.08 -15.27 -14.76
C VAL A 183 13.63 -13.98 -14.19
N THR A 184 13.63 -13.86 -12.86
CA THR A 184 14.17 -12.68 -12.18
C THR A 184 14.71 -13.04 -10.81
N TRP A 185 15.50 -12.15 -10.20
CA TRP A 185 15.91 -12.35 -8.81
C TRP A 185 14.72 -12.14 -7.87
N ASN A 186 14.26 -10.89 -7.76
CA ASN A 186 13.05 -10.52 -7.02
C ASN A 186 12.43 -9.19 -7.50
N SER A 187 12.60 -8.87 -8.78
CA SER A 187 12.08 -7.62 -9.34
C SER A 187 10.55 -7.57 -9.33
N ASN A 188 9.98 -6.39 -9.22
CA ASN A 188 8.52 -6.20 -9.26
C ASN A 188 7.89 -6.70 -10.56
N ILE A 189 8.68 -6.85 -11.63
CA ILE A 189 8.23 -7.43 -12.92
C ILE A 189 7.60 -8.81 -12.76
N GLY A 190 7.93 -9.56 -11.70
CA GLY A 190 7.27 -10.83 -11.41
C GLY A 190 5.77 -10.68 -11.13
N HIS A 191 5.35 -9.59 -10.49
CA HIS A 191 3.93 -9.29 -10.32
C HIS A 191 3.26 -8.96 -11.66
N ASP A 192 3.91 -8.15 -12.49
CA ASP A 192 3.40 -7.76 -13.81
C ASP A 192 3.26 -8.98 -14.74
N ALA A 193 4.23 -9.90 -14.69
CA ALA A 193 4.21 -11.14 -15.44
C ALA A 193 3.07 -12.07 -15.00
N LEU A 194 2.87 -12.23 -13.68
CA LEU A 194 1.73 -12.98 -13.16
C LEU A 194 0.39 -12.35 -13.56
N LEU A 195 0.25 -11.01 -13.54
CA LEU A 195 -0.95 -10.34 -14.05
C LEU A 195 -1.17 -10.63 -15.54
N ALA A 196 -0.11 -10.64 -16.34
CA ALA A 196 -0.16 -10.93 -17.78
C ALA A 196 -0.34 -12.43 -18.11
N GLY A 197 -0.41 -13.32 -17.11
CA GLY A 197 -0.55 -14.76 -17.34
C GLY A 197 0.74 -15.46 -17.76
N VAL A 198 1.89 -14.83 -17.53
CA VAL A 198 3.21 -15.39 -17.82
C VAL A 198 3.76 -16.07 -16.56
N PRO A 199 4.21 -17.34 -16.62
CA PRO A 199 4.90 -17.99 -15.52
C PRO A 199 6.14 -17.22 -15.05
N VAL A 200 6.42 -17.24 -13.75
CA VAL A 200 7.55 -16.52 -13.16
C VAL A 200 8.41 -17.44 -12.32
N GLU A 201 9.73 -17.35 -12.50
CA GLU A 201 10.74 -17.99 -11.66
C GLU A 201 11.54 -16.93 -10.91
N ALA A 202 11.54 -17.03 -9.59
CA ALA A 202 12.28 -16.14 -8.69
C ALA A 202 13.52 -16.86 -8.13
N HIS A 203 14.70 -16.29 -8.34
CA HIS A 203 15.96 -16.84 -7.79
C HIS A 203 16.28 -16.27 -6.39
N GLY A 204 15.66 -15.15 -6.02
CA GLY A 204 15.78 -14.51 -4.72
C GLY A 204 14.48 -14.57 -3.90
N PRO A 205 14.49 -14.04 -2.67
CA PRO A 205 13.28 -13.92 -1.87
C PRO A 205 12.34 -12.91 -2.52
N ALA A 206 11.19 -13.40 -2.99
CA ALA A 206 10.12 -12.62 -3.59
C ALA A 206 8.76 -13.14 -3.10
N PRO A 207 7.74 -12.27 -2.95
CA PRO A 207 6.42 -12.68 -2.46
C PRO A 207 5.70 -13.59 -3.45
N TYR A 208 6.01 -13.48 -4.75
CA TYR A 208 5.49 -14.34 -5.81
C TYR A 208 6.29 -15.63 -6.03
N ALA A 209 7.36 -15.88 -5.26
CA ALA A 209 8.18 -17.08 -5.45
C ALA A 209 7.33 -18.35 -5.28
N GLY A 210 7.31 -19.21 -6.30
CA GLY A 210 6.54 -20.46 -6.30
C GLY A 210 5.03 -20.29 -6.53
N VAL A 211 4.54 -19.11 -6.91
CA VAL A 211 3.14 -18.90 -7.26
C VAL A 211 2.85 -19.50 -8.64
N GLU A 212 2.01 -20.53 -8.69
CA GLU A 212 1.53 -21.13 -9.93
C GLU A 212 0.44 -20.27 -10.58
N LEU A 213 0.29 -20.36 -11.91
CA LEU A 213 -0.69 -19.56 -12.67
C LEU A 213 -2.15 -19.77 -12.23
N LYS A 214 -2.48 -20.94 -11.68
CA LYS A 214 -3.81 -21.24 -11.15
C LYS A 214 -4.10 -20.59 -9.79
N ASP A 215 -3.06 -20.21 -9.05
CA ASP A 215 -3.16 -19.69 -7.67
C ASP A 215 -3.07 -18.15 -7.62
N ARG A 216 -3.00 -17.50 -8.80
CA ARG A 216 -2.80 -16.05 -8.94
C ARG A 216 -3.89 -15.20 -8.30
N GLU A 217 -5.16 -15.61 -8.38
CA GLU A 217 -6.26 -14.84 -7.79
C GLU A 217 -6.11 -14.73 -6.28
N ALA A 218 -5.90 -15.87 -5.60
CA ALA A 218 -5.65 -15.91 -4.15
C ALA A 218 -4.36 -15.17 -3.77
N TYR A 219 -3.33 -15.27 -4.61
CA TYR A 219 -2.10 -14.51 -4.44
C TYR A 219 -2.34 -12.99 -4.49
N PHE A 220 -3.02 -12.51 -5.53
CA PHE A 220 -3.25 -11.07 -5.73
C PHE A 220 -4.23 -10.47 -4.71
N ALA A 221 -5.17 -11.27 -4.20
CA ALA A 221 -5.97 -10.88 -3.04
C ALA A 221 -5.08 -10.54 -1.83
N ARG A 222 -4.07 -11.37 -1.53
CA ARG A 222 -3.10 -11.08 -0.45
C ARG A 222 -2.23 -9.87 -0.76
N VAL A 223 -1.74 -9.73 -2.00
CA VAL A 223 -0.97 -8.57 -2.45
C VAL A 223 -1.74 -7.26 -2.22
N ALA A 224 -3.04 -7.23 -2.55
CA ALA A 224 -3.88 -6.04 -2.40
C ALA A 224 -4.06 -5.61 -0.94
N TYR A 225 -3.99 -6.53 0.02
CA TYR A 225 -3.97 -6.24 1.46
C TYR A 225 -2.58 -5.92 2.01
N GLY A 226 -1.52 -6.19 1.24
CA GLY A 226 -0.15 -5.80 1.53
C GLY A 226 0.21 -4.39 1.05
N GLN A 227 -0.71 -3.67 0.41
CA GLN A 227 -0.45 -2.32 -0.11
C GLN A 227 -1.64 -1.37 0.07
N TRP A 228 -1.31 -0.10 0.25
CA TRP A 228 -2.26 0.94 0.63
C TRP A 228 -1.88 2.25 -0.05
N THR A 229 -2.90 3.00 -0.45
CA THR A 229 -2.71 4.38 -0.88
C THR A 229 -2.53 5.30 0.33
N VAL A 230 -1.94 6.47 0.12
CA VAL A 230 -1.85 7.51 1.17
C VAL A 230 -3.24 7.86 1.73
N PRO A 231 -4.30 8.01 0.89
CA PRO A 231 -5.65 8.16 1.38
C PRO A 231 -6.10 7.13 2.42
N GLU A 232 -5.94 5.85 2.10
CA GLU A 232 -6.37 4.74 2.96
C GLU A 232 -5.55 4.64 4.26
N MET A 233 -4.25 4.97 4.19
CA MET A 233 -3.40 5.03 5.38
C MET A 233 -3.88 6.11 6.36
N GLU A 234 -4.14 7.31 5.85
CA GLU A 234 -4.62 8.43 6.65
C GLU A 234 -6.03 8.19 7.19
N GLU A 235 -6.88 7.46 6.46
CA GLU A 235 -8.18 6.98 6.98
C GLU A 235 -8.06 5.93 8.08
N GLY A 236 -6.86 5.41 8.34
CA GLY A 236 -6.60 4.39 9.34
C GLY A 236 -6.99 2.98 8.89
N LEU A 237 -7.29 2.75 7.61
CA LEU A 237 -7.60 1.41 7.10
C LEU A 237 -6.38 0.49 7.17
N ALA A 238 -5.22 0.99 6.72
CA ALA A 238 -3.96 0.27 6.83
C ALA A 238 -3.58 -0.01 8.29
N ALA A 239 -3.75 0.99 9.17
CA ALA A 239 -3.47 0.87 10.59
C ALA A 239 -4.40 -0.15 11.28
N ALA A 240 -5.70 -0.13 10.97
CA ALA A 240 -6.66 -1.10 11.48
C ALA A 240 -6.31 -2.52 11.04
N PHE A 241 -5.98 -2.72 9.76
CA PHE A 241 -5.56 -4.02 9.24
C PHE A 241 -4.30 -4.53 9.94
N VAL A 242 -3.28 -3.69 10.09
CA VAL A 242 -2.05 -4.02 10.83
C VAL A 242 -2.37 -4.47 12.25
N LEU A 243 -3.14 -3.67 12.99
CA LEU A 243 -3.45 -3.96 14.39
C LEU A 243 -4.23 -5.26 14.50
N GLU A 244 -5.34 -5.41 13.78
CA GLU A 244 -6.23 -6.57 13.88
C GLU A 244 -5.63 -7.84 13.32
N LYS A 245 -5.11 -7.76 12.09
CA LYS A 245 -4.80 -8.96 11.29
C LYS A 245 -3.34 -9.37 11.40
N LEU A 246 -2.42 -8.42 11.56
CA LEU A 246 -1.00 -8.73 11.64
C LEU A 246 -0.51 -8.84 13.10
N LEU A 247 -1.07 -8.04 14.01
CA LEU A 247 -0.65 -7.99 15.43
C LEU A 247 -1.65 -8.60 16.41
N GLY A 248 -2.85 -8.99 15.94
CA GLY A 248 -3.89 -9.57 16.79
C GLY A 248 -4.42 -8.62 17.87
N GLN A 249 -4.24 -7.31 17.69
CA GLN A 249 -4.71 -6.26 18.59
C GLN A 249 -6.09 -5.75 18.12
N PRO A 250 -7.02 -5.45 19.03
CA PRO A 250 -8.28 -4.85 18.63
C PRO A 250 -8.02 -3.45 18.04
N ALA A 251 -8.51 -3.19 16.82
CA ALA A 251 -8.58 -1.84 16.30
C ALA A 251 -9.73 -1.09 16.97
N VAL A 252 -9.52 0.20 17.22
CA VAL A 252 -10.57 1.06 17.73
C VAL A 252 -11.33 1.58 16.52
N VAL A 253 -12.57 1.15 16.36
CA VAL A 253 -13.46 1.84 15.42
C VAL A 253 -13.63 3.25 15.95
N ALA A 254 -12.92 4.22 15.37
CA ALA A 254 -13.13 5.62 15.66
C ALA A 254 -14.62 5.86 15.50
N GLN A 255 -15.29 6.24 16.59
CA GLN A 255 -16.70 6.60 16.49
C GLN A 255 -16.74 7.76 15.51
N ALA A 256 -17.39 7.55 14.36
CA ALA A 256 -17.60 8.63 13.41
C ALA A 256 -18.21 9.78 14.20
N GLU A 257 -17.51 10.91 14.22
CA GLU A 257 -18.01 12.09 14.92
C GLU A 257 -19.31 12.48 14.20
N VAL A 258 -20.46 12.15 14.81
CA VAL A 258 -21.76 12.49 14.25
C VAL A 258 -21.92 14.00 14.44
N VAL A 259 -21.59 14.75 13.41
CA VAL A 259 -21.83 16.20 13.40
C VAL A 259 -23.30 16.43 13.04
N THR A 260 -24.14 16.49 14.07
CA THR A 260 -25.55 16.90 13.94
C THR A 260 -25.62 18.42 13.81
N ASN A 261 -26.07 18.93 12.66
CA ASN A 261 -26.34 20.35 12.44
C ASN A 261 -27.85 20.54 12.28
N THR A 262 -28.54 21.08 13.29
CA THR A 262 -29.98 21.36 13.17
C THR A 262 -30.21 22.49 12.17
N LEU A 263 -31.06 22.25 11.17
CA LEU A 263 -31.56 23.26 10.26
C LEU A 263 -33.02 23.58 10.55
N THR A 264 -33.37 24.86 10.44
CA THR A 264 -34.75 25.33 10.47
C THR A 264 -35.03 25.89 9.08
N GLU A 265 -35.85 25.19 8.29
CA GLU A 265 -36.32 25.68 7.00
C GLU A 265 -37.67 26.37 7.17
N THR A 266 -37.77 27.64 6.73
CA THR A 266 -39.00 28.42 6.77
C THR A 266 -39.65 28.41 5.38
N GLU A 267 -40.60 27.50 5.13
CA GLU A 267 -41.37 27.52 3.88
C GLU A 267 -42.44 28.62 3.91
N THR A 268 -42.37 29.53 2.94
CA THR A 268 -43.24 30.71 2.85
C THR A 268 -44.33 30.47 1.82
N GLU A 269 -45.38 29.71 2.16
CA GLU A 269 -46.62 29.74 1.33
C GLU A 269 -47.92 29.47 2.11
N THR A 270 -47.84 28.85 3.29
CA THR A 270 -48.91 28.84 4.30
C THR A 270 -48.27 28.66 5.67
N GLU A 271 -48.53 29.55 6.62
CA GLU A 271 -47.90 29.69 7.96
C GLU A 271 -47.79 28.39 8.79
N THR A 272 -46.88 27.50 8.41
CA THR A 272 -46.52 26.30 9.17
C THR A 272 -45.02 26.10 8.98
N GLU A 273 -44.23 26.64 9.92
CA GLU A 273 -42.79 26.39 9.97
C GLU A 273 -42.56 24.93 10.36
N THR A 274 -41.85 24.17 9.52
CA THR A 274 -41.51 22.78 9.81
C THR A 274 -39.99 22.69 9.97
N GLU A 275 -39.50 22.56 11.21
CA GLU A 275 -38.08 22.34 11.46
C GLU A 275 -37.65 20.96 10.96
N GLN A 276 -36.73 20.91 9.99
CA GLN A 276 -36.11 19.67 9.51
C GLN A 276 -34.64 19.60 9.94
N THR A 277 -34.34 18.68 10.86
CA THR A 277 -32.95 18.41 11.25
C THR A 277 -32.22 17.61 10.15
N LEU A 278 -31.10 18.15 9.65
CA LEU A 278 -30.20 17.45 8.75
C LEU A 278 -28.94 16.98 9.51
N THR A 279 -28.41 15.83 9.16
CA THR A 279 -27.20 15.28 9.75
C THR A 279 -26.17 15.04 8.67
N VAL A 280 -24.94 15.51 8.86
CA VAL A 280 -23.83 15.19 7.97
C VAL A 280 -23.24 13.86 8.42
N VAL A 281 -23.33 12.86 7.57
CA VAL A 281 -22.80 11.52 7.79
C VAL A 281 -21.60 11.32 6.88
N GLN A 282 -20.43 11.09 7.45
CA GLN A 282 -19.26 10.73 6.66
C GLN A 282 -19.39 9.27 6.17
N LYS A 283 -19.34 9.06 4.86
CA LYS A 283 -19.41 7.75 4.20
C LYS A 283 -18.06 7.46 3.52
N GLY A 284 -17.00 7.36 4.31
CA GLY A 284 -15.62 7.24 3.82
C GLY A 284 -14.92 8.60 3.63
N ARG A 285 -13.69 8.63 3.10
CA ARG A 285 -12.93 9.90 2.99
C ARG A 285 -13.45 10.81 1.90
N GLY A 286 -13.66 12.06 2.29
CA GLY A 286 -14.05 13.12 1.36
C GLY A 286 -15.45 12.93 0.76
N ASN A 287 -16.18 11.92 1.20
CA ASN A 287 -17.52 11.61 0.78
C ASN A 287 -18.46 11.68 1.99
N TYR A 288 -19.29 12.69 1.97
CA TYR A 288 -20.24 13.01 3.01
C TYR A 288 -21.63 12.92 2.41
N SER A 289 -22.53 12.34 3.18
CA SER A 289 -23.96 12.38 2.91
C SER A 289 -24.62 13.36 3.87
N VAL A 290 -25.66 14.04 3.42
CA VAL A 290 -26.57 14.78 4.29
C VAL A 290 -27.85 13.95 4.37
N VAL A 291 -28.27 13.59 5.58
CA VAL A 291 -29.46 12.76 5.83
C VAL A 291 -30.46 13.48 6.71
N ARG A 292 -31.75 13.24 6.52
CA ARG A 292 -32.81 13.72 7.41
C ARG A 292 -32.89 12.87 8.69
N ALA A 293 -33.63 13.36 9.68
CA ALA A 293 -33.90 12.64 10.93
C ALA A 293 -34.59 11.27 10.73
N ASP A 294 -35.36 11.09 9.65
CA ASP A 294 -35.97 9.79 9.28
C ASP A 294 -35.01 8.81 8.59
N GLY A 295 -33.75 9.21 8.38
CA GLY A 295 -32.72 8.43 7.71
C GLY A 295 -32.68 8.58 6.19
N SER A 296 -33.58 9.37 5.58
CA SER A 296 -33.56 9.60 4.13
C SER A 296 -32.33 10.44 3.71
N VAL A 297 -31.67 10.03 2.62
CA VAL A 297 -30.51 10.74 2.07
C VAL A 297 -30.98 11.94 1.25
N VAL A 298 -30.51 13.13 1.63
CA VAL A 298 -30.74 14.39 0.91
C VAL A 298 -29.70 14.57 -0.20
N ALA A 299 -28.44 14.28 0.10
CA ALA A 299 -27.34 14.32 -0.84
C ALA A 299 -26.23 13.36 -0.42
N GLU A 300 -25.46 12.87 -1.37
CA GLU A 300 -24.30 12.00 -1.19
C GLU A 300 -23.16 12.44 -2.12
N GLY A 301 -21.95 11.91 -1.94
CA GLY A 301 -20.81 12.28 -2.79
C GLY A 301 -20.15 13.61 -2.43
N LEU A 302 -20.52 14.24 -1.31
CA LEU A 302 -20.10 15.62 -1.01
C LEU A 302 -18.73 15.66 -0.36
N LYS A 303 -17.91 16.67 -0.70
CA LYS A 303 -16.77 17.05 0.15
C LYS A 303 -17.28 17.67 1.45
N LYS A 304 -16.51 17.59 2.55
CA LYS A 304 -16.91 18.07 3.89
C LYS A 304 -17.48 19.48 3.87
N ALA A 305 -16.79 20.43 3.24
CA ALA A 305 -17.23 21.82 3.16
C ALA A 305 -18.57 21.99 2.42
N ALA A 306 -18.84 21.18 1.39
CA ALA A 306 -20.10 21.21 0.66
C ALA A 306 -21.23 20.57 1.47
N ALA A 307 -20.95 19.45 2.16
CA ALA A 307 -21.91 18.83 3.08
C ALA A 307 -22.26 19.75 4.25
N ASP A 308 -21.26 20.42 4.84
CA ASP A 308 -21.44 21.38 5.91
C ASP A 308 -22.21 22.63 5.46
N ALA A 309 -21.98 23.10 4.22
CA ALA A 309 -22.73 24.23 3.66
C ALA A 309 -24.20 23.85 3.40
N LEU A 310 -24.43 22.68 2.80
CA LEU A 310 -25.76 22.14 2.54
C LEU A 310 -26.54 21.91 3.86
N ALA A 311 -25.90 21.31 4.86
CA ALA A 311 -26.47 21.13 6.19
C ALA A 311 -26.54 22.43 7.03
N LYS A 312 -26.15 23.58 6.46
CA LYS A 312 -26.35 24.92 7.04
C LYS A 312 -27.37 25.76 6.26
N GLY A 313 -28.06 25.18 5.27
CA GLY A 313 -29.01 25.89 4.43
C GLY A 313 -28.33 26.93 3.53
N LYS A 314 -27.01 26.80 3.31
CA LYS A 314 -26.22 27.65 2.42
C LYS A 314 -26.00 26.85 1.13
N ALA A 315 -27.00 26.86 0.25
CA ALA A 315 -26.86 26.38 -1.12
C ALA A 315 -25.93 27.30 -1.92
#